data_AF-A0A367K7G6-F1
#
_entry.id   AF-A0A367K7G6-F1
#
_cell.length_a   1.000
_cell.length_b   1.000
_cell.length_c   1.000
_cell.angle_alpha   90.00
_cell.angle_beta   90.00
_cell.angle_gamma   90.00
#
_symmetry.space_group_name_H-M   'P 1'
#
loop_
_entity.id
_entity.type
_entity.pdbx_description
1 polymer ?
#
loop_
_entity_poly.entity_id
_entity_poly.type
_entity_poly.pdbx_seq_one_letter_code
_entity_poly.pdbx_strand_id
1 'polypeptide(L)'
;MSSSTNLENSRNQLDEYYVKTIEWKGEKRCVITQNENGPCPLVAICNVLFLRGDLKIEPEDRELVSFEYLVERLGDYLLNHINEGETEERHQLEAALDIIPKLKTGLDVNILFDSIHGFETTPELSMFELFNVDLVHGWLVDPQDRETYKVIVEHCKNYNQAVECIVQGNELSSKNPLTQQEEEKLHQAFIVNEFLRDTATQLTYYGLELLLAAIPEDSLCVLFRNNHFSTIYRHSEHGLLMLVTDSGFIKEESVVWESLGDTDQGSSQFFNGLFNRPALPREHEDIDLDHAIAMSLQHQERQQQQQQQQQQQRQQQETITVNDNVENKRKRKSQCVIS
;
A
#
# COMPACT_ATOMS: atom_id res chain seq x y z
N MET A 1 6.48 5.32 40.47
CA MET A 1 6.23 6.50 39.62
C MET A 1 7.16 6.58 38.40
N SER A 2 8.06 5.61 38.20
CA SER A 2 9.06 5.58 37.10
C SER A 2 8.72 4.59 35.97
N SER A 3 7.55 3.95 36.01
CA SER A 3 7.12 2.95 35.03
C SER A 3 6.21 3.52 33.95
N SER A 4 5.49 4.62 34.23
CA SER A 4 4.59 5.28 33.27
C SER A 4 5.36 6.10 32.23
N THR A 5 6.47 6.71 32.63
CA THR A 5 7.32 7.54 31.76
C THR A 5 8.07 6.73 30.69
N ASN A 6 8.41 5.47 30.96
CA ASN A 6 9.05 4.60 29.95
C ASN A 6 8.07 4.06 28.90
N LEU A 7 6.79 3.86 29.27
CA LEU A 7 5.74 3.47 28.33
C LEU A 7 5.30 4.64 27.43
N GLU A 8 5.31 5.87 27.96
CA GLU A 8 5.08 7.08 27.16
C GLU A 8 6.26 7.40 26.23
N ASN A 9 7.52 7.26 26.68
CA ASN A 9 8.68 7.46 25.80
C ASN A 9 8.76 6.42 24.67
N SER A 10 8.39 5.16 24.92
CA SER A 10 8.32 4.14 23.85
C SER A 10 7.13 4.32 22.91
N ARG A 11 6.06 5.00 23.34
CA ARG A 11 4.95 5.40 22.46
C ARG A 11 5.29 6.62 21.61
N ASN A 12 6.02 7.60 22.16
CA ASN A 12 6.45 8.78 21.43
C ASN A 12 7.46 8.47 20.31
N GLN A 13 8.33 7.47 20.47
CA GLN A 13 9.24 7.02 19.40
C GLN A 13 8.54 6.34 18.20
N LEU A 14 7.29 5.92 18.35
CA LEU A 14 6.53 5.28 17.26
C LEU A 14 5.87 6.30 16.31
N ASP A 15 5.84 7.58 16.70
CA ASP A 15 5.18 8.66 15.95
C ASP A 15 6.17 9.64 15.31
N GLU A 16 7.46 9.32 15.30
CA GLU A 16 8.52 10.14 14.72
C GLU A 16 9.05 9.53 13.41
N TYR A 17 9.26 10.39 12.42
CA TYR A 17 9.80 10.05 11.10
C TYR A 17 11.12 10.78 10.91
N TYR A 18 12.16 10.04 10.52
CA TYR A 18 13.42 10.67 10.12
C TYR A 18 13.24 11.38 8.78
N VAL A 19 13.84 12.57 8.71
CA VAL A 19 13.86 13.42 7.53
C VAL A 19 15.16 13.17 6.78
N LYS A 20 15.04 12.78 5.52
CA LYS A 20 16.16 12.60 4.59
C LYS A 20 16.18 13.75 3.60
N THR A 21 17.30 14.46 3.53
CA THR A 21 17.52 15.46 2.47
C THR A 21 18.04 14.77 1.22
N ILE A 22 17.42 15.05 0.08
CA ILE A 22 17.78 14.51 -1.23
C ILE A 22 17.93 15.63 -2.25
N GLU A 23 18.70 15.39 -3.30
CA GLU A 23 18.72 16.24 -4.48
C GLU A 23 17.63 15.77 -5.45
N TRP A 24 16.71 16.64 -5.82
CA TRP A 24 15.57 16.32 -6.67
C TRP A 24 15.38 17.42 -7.71
N LYS A 25 15.50 17.06 -9.00
CA LYS A 25 15.41 17.99 -10.13
C LYS A 25 16.32 19.23 -9.98
N GLY A 26 17.51 19.06 -9.40
CA GLY A 26 18.49 20.13 -9.18
C GLY A 26 18.23 21.00 -7.95
N GLU A 27 17.26 20.66 -7.12
CA GLU A 27 16.96 21.35 -5.87
C GLU A 27 17.06 20.41 -4.67
N LYS A 28 17.40 20.95 -3.49
CA LYS A 28 17.34 20.16 -2.26
C LYS A 28 15.90 20.04 -1.80
N ARG A 29 15.44 18.81 -1.61
CA ARG A 29 14.11 18.47 -1.09
C ARG A 29 14.25 17.55 0.10
N CYS A 30 13.29 17.62 1.02
CA CYS A 30 13.24 16.72 2.16
C CYS A 30 12.17 15.66 1.92
N VAL A 31 12.49 14.40 2.17
CA VAL A 31 11.54 13.30 2.20
C VAL A 31 11.54 12.69 3.60
N ILE A 32 10.44 12.06 3.98
CA ILE A 32 10.31 11.38 5.26
C ILE A 32 10.41 9.88 5.07
N THR A 33 11.16 9.26 5.97
CA THR A 33 11.32 7.80 6.05
C THR A 33 10.24 7.20 6.97
N GLN A 34 10.05 5.89 6.88
CA GLN A 34 9.10 5.11 7.63
C GLN A 34 9.83 3.98 8.37
N ASN A 35 9.38 3.70 9.59
CA ASN A 35 9.77 2.52 10.36
C ASN A 35 8.74 1.39 10.15
N GLU A 36 9.07 0.14 10.54
CA GLU A 36 8.28 -1.08 10.27
C GLU A 36 6.75 -1.00 10.56
N ASN A 37 6.27 -0.03 11.34
CA ASN A 37 4.87 0.11 11.78
C ASN A 37 4.25 1.52 11.54
N GLY A 38 4.89 2.39 10.75
CA GLY A 38 4.38 3.74 10.49
C GLY A 38 3.15 3.79 9.54
N PRO A 39 2.35 4.86 9.55
CA PRO A 39 1.24 5.06 8.61
C PRO A 39 1.75 5.37 7.20
N CYS A 40 1.99 4.32 6.42
CA CYS A 40 2.44 4.42 5.02
C CYS A 40 1.59 5.33 4.11
N PRO A 41 0.25 5.44 4.22
CA PRO A 41 -0.50 6.29 3.28
C PRO A 41 -0.20 7.78 3.51
N LEU A 42 -0.06 8.20 4.78
CA LEU A 42 0.32 9.56 5.13
C LEU A 42 1.73 9.89 4.59
N VAL A 43 2.68 8.99 4.84
CA VAL A 43 4.07 9.14 4.39
C VAL A 43 4.13 9.29 2.87
N ALA A 44 3.39 8.44 2.14
CA ALA A 44 3.36 8.47 0.69
C ALA A 44 2.80 9.79 0.14
N ILE A 45 1.70 10.30 0.70
CA ILE A 45 1.10 11.60 0.32
C ILE A 45 2.08 12.74 0.63
N CYS A 46 2.60 12.80 1.85
CA CYS A 46 3.54 13.84 2.26
C CYS A 46 4.78 13.88 1.36
N ASN A 47 5.36 12.72 1.03
CA ASN A 47 6.52 12.64 0.15
C ASN A 47 6.22 13.13 -1.27
N VAL A 48 5.04 12.83 -1.83
CA VAL A 48 4.63 13.40 -3.12
C VAL A 48 4.60 14.93 -3.04
N LEU A 49 3.98 15.49 -2.00
CA LEU A 49 3.85 16.94 -1.83
C LEU A 49 5.20 17.63 -1.55
N PHE A 50 6.09 17.00 -0.77
CA PHE A 50 7.44 17.52 -0.55
C PHE A 50 8.27 17.55 -1.84
N LEU A 51 8.16 16.50 -2.67
CA LEU A 51 8.86 16.40 -3.95
C LEU A 51 8.31 17.37 -5.01
N ARG A 52 6.99 17.63 -5.00
CA ARG A 52 6.37 18.69 -5.81
C ARG A 52 6.76 20.10 -5.33
N GLY A 53 7.07 20.21 -4.03
CA GLY A 53 7.39 21.48 -3.38
C GLY A 53 6.20 22.21 -2.80
N ASP A 54 5.05 21.54 -2.77
CA ASP A 54 3.78 22.00 -2.21
C ASP A 54 3.84 22.05 -0.67
N LEU A 55 4.65 21.17 -0.08
CA LEU A 55 4.98 21.17 1.34
C LEU A 55 6.47 21.42 1.57
N LYS A 56 6.79 21.98 2.73
CA LYS A 56 8.16 22.17 3.22
C LYS A 56 8.27 21.75 4.68
N ILE A 57 9.43 21.21 5.04
CA ILE A 57 9.77 20.92 6.43
C ILE A 57 10.47 22.16 6.99
N GLU A 58 9.94 22.69 8.10
CA GLU A 58 10.49 23.87 8.77
C GLU A 58 10.86 23.55 10.22
N PRO A 59 12.06 23.94 10.69
CA PRO A 59 13.16 24.53 9.90
C PRO A 59 13.82 23.50 8.96
N GLU A 60 14.58 23.97 7.96
CA GLU A 60 15.19 23.11 6.92
C GLU A 60 16.18 22.08 7.46
N ASP A 61 16.78 22.34 8.63
CA ASP A 61 17.74 21.46 9.33
C ASP A 61 17.06 20.45 10.26
N ARG A 62 15.73 20.34 10.23
CA ARG A 62 14.97 19.41 11.06
C ARG A 62 15.21 17.96 10.60
N GLU A 63 15.80 17.15 11.48
CA GLU A 63 16.09 15.73 11.24
C GLU A 63 14.93 14.78 11.57
N LEU A 64 13.98 15.22 12.40
CA LEU A 64 12.86 14.41 12.89
C LEU A 64 11.56 15.22 12.84
N VAL A 65 10.49 14.58 12.35
CA VAL A 65 9.12 15.15 12.37
C VAL A 65 8.16 14.19 13.04
N SER A 66 7.13 14.72 13.71
CA SER A 66 6.08 13.90 14.32
C SER A 66 4.89 13.72 13.38
N PHE A 67 4.06 12.72 13.65
CA PHE A 67 2.77 12.54 12.96
C PHE A 67 1.91 13.82 13.04
N GLU A 68 1.81 14.41 14.23
CA GLU A 68 1.03 15.64 14.47
C GLU A 68 1.53 16.79 13.61
N TYR A 69 2.86 16.93 13.46
CA TYR A 69 3.45 17.94 12.59
C TYR A 69 3.04 17.73 11.11
N LEU A 70 3.07 16.48 10.62
CA LEU A 70 2.66 16.18 9.24
C LEU A 70 1.17 16.48 9.02
N VAL A 71 0.32 16.13 9.98
CA VAL A 71 -1.11 16.45 9.94
C VAL A 71 -1.34 17.96 9.91
N GLU A 72 -0.63 18.72 10.73
CA GLU A 72 -0.71 20.19 10.74
C GLU A 72 -0.29 20.77 9.38
N ARG A 73 0.82 20.32 8.81
CA ARG A 73 1.29 20.77 7.49
C ARG A 73 0.29 20.45 6.37
N LEU A 74 -0.32 19.28 6.40
CA LEU A 74 -1.37 18.91 5.43
C LEU A 74 -2.63 19.75 5.61
N GLY A 75 -3.02 20.04 6.87
CA GLY A 75 -4.12 20.96 7.16
C GLY A 75 -3.86 22.36 6.62
N ASP A 76 -2.67 22.90 6.84
CA ASP A 76 -2.24 24.19 6.28
C ASP A 76 -2.24 24.18 4.75
N TYR A 77 -1.81 23.09 4.12
CA TYR A 77 -1.88 22.95 2.67
C TYR A 77 -3.33 23.04 2.17
N LEU A 78 -4.25 22.27 2.76
CA LEU A 78 -5.66 22.29 2.35
C LEU A 78 -6.29 23.67 2.52
N LEU A 79 -6.02 24.35 3.65
CA LEU A 79 -6.53 25.70 3.91
C LEU A 79 -6.04 26.73 2.89
N ASN A 80 -4.84 26.55 2.32
CA ASN A 80 -4.29 27.46 1.32
C ASN A 80 -4.71 27.13 -0.12
N HIS A 81 -5.23 25.93 -0.39
CA HIS A 81 -5.58 25.47 -1.74
C HIS A 81 -7.09 25.36 -1.99
N ILE A 82 -7.90 25.27 -0.93
CA ILE A 82 -9.36 25.23 -1.01
C ILE A 82 -9.90 26.66 -0.89
N ASN A 83 -10.68 27.13 -1.87
CA ASN A 83 -11.19 28.49 -1.85
C ASN A 83 -12.43 28.58 -0.93
N GLU A 84 -12.39 29.50 0.03
CA GLU A 84 -13.49 29.72 0.98
C GLU A 84 -14.85 30.13 0.36
N GLY A 85 -14.92 30.34 -0.97
CA GLY A 85 -16.06 30.86 -1.70
C GLY A 85 -17.10 29.84 -2.15
N GLU A 86 -16.76 28.55 -2.25
CA GLU A 86 -17.68 27.49 -2.68
C GLU A 86 -18.09 26.58 -1.51
N THR A 87 -19.39 26.33 -1.35
CA THR A 87 -19.93 25.57 -0.20
C THR A 87 -19.51 24.10 -0.23
N GLU A 88 -19.37 23.51 -1.41
CA GLU A 88 -18.92 22.11 -1.59
C GLU A 88 -17.46 21.91 -1.17
N GLU A 89 -16.59 22.86 -1.52
CA GLU A 89 -15.17 22.87 -1.16
C GLU A 89 -14.95 22.93 0.37
N ARG A 90 -15.81 23.65 1.10
CA ARG A 90 -15.79 23.67 2.58
C ARG A 90 -16.15 22.32 3.20
N HIS A 91 -17.16 21.64 2.66
CA HIS A 91 -17.56 20.31 3.14
C HIS A 91 -16.47 19.26 2.89
N GLN A 92 -15.75 19.38 1.78
CA GLN A 92 -14.58 18.55 1.48
C GLN A 92 -13.44 18.78 2.47
N LEU A 93 -13.15 20.04 2.84
CA LEU A 93 -12.16 20.37 3.86
C LEU A 93 -12.50 19.77 5.23
N GLU A 94 -13.75 19.93 5.69
CA GLU A 94 -14.19 19.37 6.97
C GLU A 94 -14.06 17.84 6.99
N ALA A 95 -14.48 17.18 5.92
CA ALA A 95 -14.31 15.73 5.77
C ALA A 95 -12.83 15.32 5.78
N ALA A 96 -11.95 16.07 5.12
CA ALA A 96 -10.52 15.82 5.10
C ALA A 96 -9.91 15.86 6.51
N LEU A 97 -10.25 16.89 7.29
CA LEU A 97 -9.74 17.07 8.66
C LEU A 97 -10.20 15.95 9.60
N ASP A 98 -11.37 15.37 9.37
CA ASP A 98 -11.86 14.21 10.12
C ASP A 98 -11.17 12.89 9.73
N ILE A 99 -10.66 12.81 8.48
CA ILE A 99 -10.05 11.61 7.91
C ILE A 99 -8.55 11.54 8.14
N ILE A 100 -7.84 12.68 8.07
CA ILE A 100 -6.37 12.74 8.22
C ILE A 100 -5.88 12.01 9.50
N PRO A 101 -6.49 12.18 10.68
CA PRO A 101 -6.08 11.45 11.88
C PRO A 101 -6.20 9.92 11.75
N LYS A 102 -7.16 9.43 10.95
CA LYS A 102 -7.37 7.99 10.72
C LYS A 102 -6.25 7.36 9.89
N LEU A 103 -5.50 8.15 9.12
CA LEU A 103 -4.34 7.66 8.38
C LEU A 103 -3.29 7.04 9.30
N LYS A 104 -3.24 7.46 10.58
CA LYS A 104 -2.35 6.90 11.59
C LYS A 104 -2.52 5.39 11.76
N THR A 105 -3.75 4.91 11.73
CA THR A 105 -4.10 3.52 12.04
C THR A 105 -4.06 2.60 10.82
N GLY A 106 -3.66 3.14 9.65
CA GLY A 106 -3.72 2.44 8.37
C GLY A 106 -5.01 2.73 7.62
N LEU A 107 -4.98 2.43 6.32
CA LEU A 107 -6.07 2.64 5.39
C LEU A 107 -6.51 1.27 4.87
N ASP A 108 -7.79 0.93 5.06
CA ASP A 108 -8.35 -0.30 4.48
C ASP A 108 -8.70 -0.04 3.01
N VAL A 109 -8.21 -0.92 2.14
CA VAL A 109 -8.34 -0.78 0.69
C VAL A 109 -8.82 -2.09 0.11
N ASN A 110 -9.95 -2.03 -0.59
CA ASN A 110 -10.44 -3.14 -1.40
C ASN A 110 -10.25 -2.79 -2.88
N ILE A 111 -9.32 -3.47 -3.54
CA ILE A 111 -8.99 -3.20 -4.94
C ILE A 111 -9.97 -3.89 -5.89
N LEU A 112 -10.12 -3.35 -7.10
CA LEU A 112 -10.77 -3.99 -8.24
C LEU A 112 -9.70 -4.43 -9.24
N PHE A 113 -9.86 -5.61 -9.85
CA PHE A 113 -8.81 -6.23 -10.67
C PHE A 113 -8.78 -5.77 -12.15
N ASP A 114 -9.55 -4.74 -12.51
CA ASP A 114 -9.83 -4.35 -13.90
C ASP A 114 -9.14 -3.06 -14.37
N SER A 115 -8.71 -2.21 -13.45
CA SER A 115 -8.13 -0.89 -13.74
C SER A 115 -7.04 -0.54 -12.75
N ILE A 116 -6.00 0.20 -13.17
CA ILE A 116 -4.95 0.68 -12.26
C ILE A 116 -5.47 1.64 -11.18
N HIS A 117 -6.64 2.25 -11.39
CA HIS A 117 -7.35 3.08 -10.40
C HIS A 117 -8.52 2.30 -9.76
N GLY A 118 -8.52 0.97 -9.88
CA GLY A 118 -9.57 0.09 -9.39
C GLY A 118 -9.56 0.03 -7.86
N PHE A 119 -10.28 0.94 -7.21
CA PHE A 119 -10.47 0.91 -5.76
C PHE A 119 -11.96 1.04 -5.41
N GLU A 120 -12.41 0.27 -4.43
CA GLU A 120 -13.72 0.47 -3.83
C GLU A 120 -13.74 1.84 -3.14
N THR A 121 -14.68 2.70 -3.51
CA THR A 121 -14.75 4.06 -2.98
C THR A 121 -15.01 4.03 -1.49
N THR A 122 -14.03 4.49 -0.71
CA THR A 122 -14.18 4.75 0.73
C THR A 122 -14.00 6.24 0.99
N PRO A 123 -14.62 6.80 2.05
CA PRO A 123 -14.39 8.19 2.45
C PRO A 123 -12.92 8.47 2.62
N GLU A 124 -12.18 7.53 3.20
CA GLU A 124 -10.76 7.67 3.40
C GLU A 124 -10.05 7.89 2.06
N LEU A 125 -10.23 7.05 1.04
CA LEU A 125 -9.54 7.21 -0.26
C LEU A 125 -9.72 8.58 -0.95
N SER A 126 -10.76 9.34 -0.61
CA SER A 126 -10.92 10.72 -1.09
C SER A 126 -9.75 11.63 -0.70
N MET A 127 -8.94 11.29 0.31
CA MET A 127 -7.76 12.07 0.67
C MET A 127 -6.76 12.21 -0.48
N PHE A 128 -6.59 11.16 -1.29
CA PHE A 128 -5.68 11.20 -2.43
C PHE A 128 -6.14 12.24 -3.46
N GLU A 129 -7.43 12.27 -3.77
CA GLU A 129 -8.04 13.27 -4.65
C GLU A 129 -7.90 14.69 -4.09
N LEU A 130 -8.16 14.86 -2.79
CA LEU A 130 -8.06 16.17 -2.11
C LEU A 130 -6.65 16.77 -2.16
N PHE A 131 -5.62 15.93 -2.02
CA PHE A 131 -4.22 16.36 -2.16
C PHE A 131 -3.75 16.37 -3.62
N ASN A 132 -4.62 16.09 -4.59
CA ASN A 132 -4.29 15.95 -6.00
C ASN A 132 -3.13 14.94 -6.23
N VAL A 133 -3.14 13.86 -5.45
CA VAL A 133 -2.19 12.76 -5.51
C VAL A 133 -2.88 11.57 -6.15
N ASP A 134 -2.38 11.13 -7.29
CA ASP A 134 -2.94 9.98 -7.99
C ASP A 134 -2.60 8.68 -7.24
N LEU A 135 -3.61 7.86 -6.97
CA LEU A 135 -3.46 6.55 -6.33
C LEU A 135 -3.67 5.45 -7.37
N VAL A 136 -2.71 4.54 -7.46
CA VAL A 136 -2.70 3.45 -8.43
C VAL A 136 -2.31 2.12 -7.80
N HIS A 137 -2.69 1.01 -8.44
CA HIS A 137 -2.19 -0.33 -8.13
C HIS A 137 -1.94 -1.12 -9.43
N GLY A 138 -1.11 -2.16 -9.34
CA GLY A 138 -0.77 -3.01 -10.50
C GLY A 138 -1.28 -4.45 -10.39
N TRP A 139 -2.20 -4.73 -9.47
CA TRP A 139 -2.76 -6.07 -9.28
C TRP A 139 -3.93 -6.31 -10.24
N LEU A 140 -3.61 -6.53 -11.52
CA LEU A 140 -4.60 -6.63 -12.59
C LEU A 140 -4.58 -7.99 -13.27
N VAL A 141 -5.76 -8.45 -13.68
CA VAL A 141 -5.89 -9.67 -14.48
C VAL A 141 -5.68 -9.33 -15.95
N ASP A 142 -4.83 -10.09 -16.64
CA ASP A 142 -4.63 -9.95 -18.09
C ASP A 142 -5.91 -10.37 -18.84
N PRO A 143 -6.54 -9.49 -19.64
CA PRO A 143 -7.72 -9.83 -20.44
C PRO A 143 -7.48 -10.93 -21.48
N GLN A 144 -6.22 -11.25 -21.81
CA GLN A 144 -5.88 -12.39 -22.66
C GLN A 144 -6.19 -13.73 -21.97
N ASP A 145 -6.08 -13.79 -20.64
CA ASP A 145 -6.57 -14.92 -19.85
C ASP A 145 -8.07 -14.77 -19.59
N ARG A 146 -8.86 -15.16 -20.60
CA ARG A 146 -10.32 -14.98 -20.59
C ARG A 146 -11.03 -15.72 -19.46
N GLU A 147 -10.49 -16.86 -19.03
CA GLU A 147 -11.12 -17.65 -17.98
C GLU A 147 -10.93 -16.97 -16.62
N THR A 148 -9.68 -16.63 -16.29
CA THR A 148 -9.36 -15.89 -15.07
C THR A 148 -10.04 -14.52 -15.06
N TYR A 149 -10.03 -13.79 -16.17
CA TYR A 149 -10.70 -12.49 -16.28
C TYR A 149 -12.20 -12.59 -16.00
N LYS A 150 -12.89 -13.56 -16.60
CA LYS A 150 -14.32 -13.76 -16.38
C LYS A 150 -14.65 -14.05 -14.91
N VAL A 151 -13.86 -14.87 -14.24
CA VAL A 151 -14.11 -15.22 -12.84
C VAL A 151 -13.72 -14.08 -11.90
N ILE A 152 -12.54 -13.50 -12.08
CA ILE A 152 -11.99 -12.55 -11.12
C ILE A 152 -12.53 -11.14 -11.34
N VAL A 153 -12.58 -10.67 -12.59
CA VAL A 153 -13.04 -9.31 -12.91
C VAL A 153 -14.56 -9.25 -13.04
N GLU A 154 -15.19 -10.14 -13.81
CA GLU A 154 -16.63 -10.03 -14.06
C GLU A 154 -17.48 -10.59 -12.91
N HIS A 155 -17.06 -11.70 -12.29
CA HIS A 155 -17.81 -12.36 -11.22
C HIS A 155 -17.44 -11.83 -9.82
N CYS A 156 -16.17 -11.90 -9.41
CA CYS A 156 -15.73 -11.42 -8.09
C CYS A 156 -15.61 -9.89 -8.01
N LYS A 157 -15.03 -9.26 -9.04
CA LYS A 157 -14.73 -7.82 -9.17
C LYS A 157 -13.62 -7.31 -8.24
N ASN A 158 -13.72 -7.58 -6.94
CA ASN A 158 -12.81 -7.05 -5.93
C ASN A 158 -12.21 -8.13 -5.01
N TYR A 159 -11.16 -7.77 -4.26
CA TYR A 159 -10.42 -8.70 -3.42
C TYR A 159 -11.30 -9.40 -2.38
N ASN A 160 -12.17 -8.66 -1.68
CA ASN A 160 -13.03 -9.26 -0.66
C ASN A 160 -13.98 -10.32 -1.24
N GLN A 161 -14.59 -10.04 -2.40
CA GLN A 161 -15.45 -10.99 -3.10
C GLN A 161 -14.67 -12.19 -3.67
N ALA A 162 -13.40 -12.00 -4.05
CA ALA A 162 -12.51 -13.09 -4.44
C ALA A 162 -12.23 -14.03 -3.27
N VAL A 163 -11.94 -13.49 -2.08
CA VAL A 163 -11.76 -14.30 -0.86
C VAL A 163 -13.05 -15.03 -0.48
N GLU A 164 -14.20 -14.36 -0.54
CA GLU A 164 -15.51 -15.00 -0.31
C GLU A 164 -15.77 -16.17 -1.27
N CYS A 165 -15.36 -16.05 -2.54
CA CYS A 165 -15.45 -17.12 -3.53
C CYS A 165 -14.65 -18.36 -3.11
N ILE A 166 -13.41 -18.17 -2.64
CA ILE A 166 -12.56 -19.26 -2.13
C ILE A 166 -13.21 -19.95 -0.93
N VAL A 167 -13.75 -19.18 0.03
CA VAL A 167 -14.41 -19.72 1.22
C VAL A 167 -15.61 -20.59 0.82
N GLN A 168 -16.46 -20.10 -0.10
CA GLN A 168 -17.60 -20.87 -0.60
C GLN A 168 -17.18 -22.17 -1.31
N GLY A 169 -16.09 -22.15 -2.09
CA GLY A 169 -15.54 -23.35 -2.72
C GLY A 169 -15.03 -24.38 -1.71
N ASN A 170 -14.34 -23.92 -0.66
CA ASN A 170 -13.82 -24.79 0.40
C ASN A 170 -14.95 -25.50 1.17
N GLU A 171 -16.06 -24.81 1.45
CA GLU A 171 -17.24 -25.42 2.08
C GLU A 171 -17.86 -26.53 1.22
N LEU A 172 -17.82 -26.37 -0.11
CA LEU A 172 -18.36 -27.35 -1.06
C LEU A 172 -17.44 -28.56 -1.24
N SER A 173 -16.13 -28.41 -1.09
CA SER A 173 -15.15 -29.51 -1.23
C SER A 173 -15.42 -30.71 -0.31
N SER A 174 -16.09 -30.47 0.82
CA SER A 174 -16.44 -31.50 1.80
C SER A 174 -17.76 -32.23 1.51
N LYS A 175 -18.55 -31.77 0.53
CA LYS A 175 -19.82 -32.40 0.14
C LYS A 175 -19.64 -33.36 -1.02
N ASN A 176 -20.27 -34.53 -0.93
CA ASN A 176 -20.40 -35.46 -2.04
C ASN A 176 -21.75 -36.21 -1.94
N PRO A 177 -22.54 -36.32 -3.03
CA PRO A 177 -22.28 -35.83 -4.39
C PRO A 177 -22.56 -34.33 -4.55
N LEU A 178 -21.89 -33.70 -5.51
CA LEU A 178 -22.09 -32.29 -5.89
C LEU A 178 -23.10 -32.16 -7.02
N THR A 179 -23.82 -31.04 -7.05
CA THR A 179 -24.62 -30.63 -8.21
C THR A 179 -23.75 -29.92 -9.25
N GLN A 180 -24.18 -29.86 -10.51
CA GLN A 180 -23.45 -29.16 -11.58
C GLN A 180 -23.16 -27.68 -11.26
N GLN A 181 -24.05 -27.01 -10.52
CA GLN A 181 -23.85 -25.63 -10.06
C GLN A 181 -22.78 -25.54 -8.96
N GLU A 182 -22.68 -26.54 -8.09
CA GLU A 182 -21.65 -26.58 -7.04
C GLU A 182 -20.27 -26.93 -7.63
N GLU A 183 -20.22 -27.75 -8.69
CA GLU A 183 -19.00 -28.01 -9.46
C GLU A 183 -18.46 -26.74 -10.13
N GLU A 184 -19.33 -25.91 -10.73
CA GLU A 184 -18.93 -24.64 -11.33
C GLU A 184 -18.37 -23.66 -10.28
N LYS A 185 -18.99 -23.58 -9.11
CA LYS A 185 -18.48 -22.76 -8.00
C LYS A 185 -17.14 -23.25 -7.47
N LEU A 186 -16.95 -24.57 -7.39
CA LEU A 186 -15.68 -25.15 -6.97
C LEU A 186 -14.56 -24.82 -7.98
N HIS A 187 -14.88 -24.86 -9.27
CA HIS A 187 -13.97 -24.46 -10.34
C HIS A 187 -13.61 -22.97 -10.29
N GLN A 188 -14.61 -22.09 -10.08
CA GLN A 188 -14.38 -20.65 -9.89
C GLN A 188 -13.45 -20.39 -8.69
N ALA A 189 -13.72 -21.02 -7.54
CA ALA A 189 -12.90 -20.88 -6.35
C ALA A 189 -11.46 -21.35 -6.57
N PHE A 190 -11.26 -22.40 -7.37
CA PHE A 190 -9.93 -22.88 -7.75
C PHE A 190 -9.16 -21.82 -8.56
N ILE A 191 -9.78 -21.25 -9.60
CA ILE A 191 -9.18 -20.18 -10.42
C ILE A 191 -8.78 -18.99 -9.56
N VAL A 192 -9.68 -18.53 -8.68
CA VAL A 192 -9.41 -17.39 -7.79
C VAL A 192 -8.23 -17.69 -6.87
N ASN A 193 -8.20 -18.89 -6.27
CA ASN A 193 -7.12 -19.28 -5.37
C ASN A 193 -5.76 -19.40 -6.09
N GLU A 194 -5.75 -19.91 -7.32
CA GLU A 194 -4.55 -19.98 -8.15
C GLU A 194 -4.02 -18.58 -8.48
N PHE A 195 -4.88 -17.68 -8.97
CA PHE A 195 -4.49 -16.31 -9.28
C PHE A 195 -3.93 -15.57 -8.06
N LEU A 196 -4.62 -15.59 -6.92
CA LEU A 196 -4.17 -14.87 -5.72
C LEU A 196 -2.84 -15.43 -5.19
N ARG A 197 -2.62 -16.74 -5.31
CA ARG A 197 -1.35 -17.38 -4.93
C ARG A 197 -0.23 -16.97 -5.86
N ASP A 198 -0.46 -17.02 -7.17
CA ASP A 198 0.57 -16.78 -8.18
C ASP A 198 0.91 -15.27 -8.29
N THR A 199 0.01 -14.40 -7.84
CA THR A 199 0.17 -12.94 -7.83
C THR A 199 0.25 -12.35 -6.41
N ALA A 200 0.75 -13.14 -5.45
CA ALA A 200 0.78 -12.78 -4.02
C ALA A 200 1.54 -11.48 -3.70
N THR A 201 2.43 -11.02 -4.58
CA THR A 201 3.12 -9.72 -4.47
C THR A 201 2.24 -8.51 -4.80
N GLN A 202 0.97 -8.75 -5.17
CA GLN A 202 -0.04 -7.75 -5.54
C GLN A 202 0.38 -6.88 -6.73
N LEU A 203 1.15 -7.46 -7.66
CA LEU A 203 1.59 -6.82 -8.90
C LEU A 203 1.68 -7.90 -9.97
N THR A 204 1.04 -7.67 -11.10
CA THR A 204 1.14 -8.55 -12.28
C THR A 204 1.98 -7.88 -13.36
N TYR A 205 2.57 -8.66 -14.27
CA TYR A 205 3.31 -8.09 -15.41
C TYR A 205 2.40 -7.23 -16.29
N TYR A 206 1.17 -7.69 -16.54
CA TYR A 206 0.16 -6.91 -17.24
C TYR A 206 -0.13 -5.57 -16.53
N GLY A 207 -0.31 -5.60 -15.21
CA GLY A 207 -0.51 -4.39 -14.42
C GLY A 207 0.70 -3.45 -14.44
N LEU A 208 1.92 -3.99 -14.38
CA LEU A 208 3.15 -3.20 -14.48
C LEU A 208 3.28 -2.49 -15.84
N GLU A 209 3.00 -3.20 -16.94
CA GLU A 209 2.99 -2.61 -18.28
C GLU A 209 1.93 -1.52 -18.42
N LEU A 210 0.73 -1.74 -17.87
CA LEU A 210 -0.32 -0.72 -17.85
C LEU A 210 0.07 0.51 -17.04
N LEU A 211 0.67 0.35 -15.87
CA LEU A 211 1.18 1.47 -15.07
C LEU A 211 2.20 2.29 -15.87
N LEU A 212 3.15 1.64 -16.55
CA LEU A 212 4.15 2.30 -17.39
C LEU A 212 3.55 3.08 -18.58
N ALA A 213 2.44 2.58 -19.12
CA ALA A 213 1.76 3.16 -20.27
C ALA A 213 0.77 4.28 -19.89
N ALA A 214 0.10 4.17 -18.76
CA ALA A 214 -0.95 5.09 -18.33
C ALA A 214 -0.43 6.26 -17.50
N ILE A 215 0.59 6.03 -16.67
CA ILE A 215 1.17 7.09 -15.83
C ILE A 215 2.01 8.01 -16.73
N PRO A 216 1.73 9.33 -16.78
CA PRO A 216 2.50 10.27 -17.57
C PRO A 216 3.96 10.33 -17.15
N GLU A 217 4.87 10.55 -18.10
CA GLU A 217 6.27 10.82 -17.77
C GLU A 217 6.38 12.09 -16.90
N ASP A 218 7.40 12.11 -16.04
CA ASP A 218 7.69 13.19 -15.10
C ASP A 218 6.61 13.43 -14.03
N SER A 219 5.78 12.43 -13.74
CA SER A 219 4.72 12.50 -12.73
C SER A 219 5.02 11.68 -11.47
N LEU A 220 4.44 12.15 -10.35
CA LEU A 220 4.49 11.51 -9.04
C LEU A 220 3.10 11.01 -8.65
N CYS A 221 3.02 9.76 -8.23
CA CYS A 221 1.80 9.11 -7.75
C CYS A 221 2.11 8.18 -6.57
N VAL A 222 1.07 7.64 -5.96
CA VAL A 222 1.17 6.65 -4.87
C VAL A 222 0.76 5.29 -5.41
N LEU A 223 1.62 4.30 -5.22
CA LEU A 223 1.38 2.91 -5.55
C LEU A 223 0.92 2.15 -4.32
N PHE A 224 -0.24 1.50 -4.40
CA PHE A 224 -0.64 0.45 -3.46
C PHE A 224 -0.12 -0.89 -3.95
N ARG A 225 0.78 -1.51 -3.19
CA ARG A 225 1.32 -2.85 -3.45
C ARG A 225 1.70 -3.51 -2.13
N ASN A 226 1.35 -4.78 -2.01
CA ASN A 226 1.68 -5.62 -0.87
C ASN A 226 1.23 -5.03 0.49
N ASN A 227 0.01 -4.51 0.54
CA ASN A 227 -0.56 -3.78 1.68
C ASN A 227 0.25 -2.55 2.13
N HIS A 228 1.08 -2.00 1.25
CA HIS A 228 1.91 -0.82 1.49
C HIS A 228 1.61 0.26 0.45
N PHE A 229 1.76 1.52 0.86
CA PHE A 229 1.65 2.69 -0.01
C PHE A 229 3.04 3.27 -0.21
N SER A 230 3.49 3.31 -1.47
CA SER A 230 4.81 3.82 -1.82
C SER A 230 4.69 4.99 -2.78
N THR A 231 5.48 6.05 -2.56
CA THR A 231 5.62 7.12 -3.55
C THR A 231 6.38 6.57 -4.76
N ILE A 232 5.81 6.71 -5.96
CA ILE A 232 6.45 6.33 -7.21
C ILE A 232 6.56 7.52 -8.16
N TYR A 233 7.58 7.48 -9.01
CA TYR A 233 7.89 8.48 -10.01
C TYR A 233 8.09 7.82 -11.38
N ARG A 234 7.45 8.38 -12.42
CA ARG A 234 7.61 7.93 -13.80
C ARG A 234 8.77 8.65 -14.47
N HIS A 235 9.95 8.02 -14.46
CA HIS A 235 11.13 8.51 -15.14
C HIS A 235 11.14 8.10 -16.62
N SER A 236 11.54 8.99 -17.52
CA SER A 236 11.58 8.73 -18.98
C SER A 236 12.50 7.56 -19.35
N GLU A 237 13.75 7.57 -18.86
CA GLU A 237 14.74 6.53 -19.16
C GLU A 237 14.63 5.24 -18.32
N HIS A 238 14.27 5.35 -17.04
CA HIS A 238 14.33 4.23 -16.09
C HIS A 238 12.97 3.58 -15.80
N GLY A 239 11.87 4.05 -16.41
CA GLY A 239 10.55 3.47 -16.17
C GLY A 239 9.93 3.99 -14.88
N LEU A 240 9.45 3.07 -14.03
CA LEU A 240 8.89 3.40 -12.72
C LEU A 240 9.97 3.29 -11.65
N LEU A 241 10.10 4.33 -10.83
CA LEU A 241 11.00 4.39 -9.70
C LEU A 241 10.17 4.53 -8.42
N MET A 242 10.47 3.75 -7.40
CA MET A 242 9.87 3.81 -6.07
C MET A 242 10.79 4.56 -5.12
N LEU A 243 10.24 5.49 -4.33
CA LEU A 243 11.00 6.21 -3.33
C LEU A 243 11.39 5.26 -2.20
N VAL A 244 12.67 5.21 -1.87
CA VAL A 244 13.18 4.42 -0.74
C VAL A 244 12.89 5.17 0.55
N THR A 245 11.90 4.68 1.29
CA THR A 245 11.48 5.28 2.57
C THR A 245 11.93 4.49 3.78
N ASP A 246 12.68 3.39 3.65
CA ASP A 246 13.20 2.63 4.79
C ASP A 246 14.23 3.48 5.57
N SER A 247 14.01 3.64 6.87
CA SER A 247 14.89 4.43 7.75
C SER A 247 16.30 3.85 7.89
N GLY A 248 16.51 2.58 7.52
CA GLY A 248 17.84 1.97 7.40
C GLY A 248 18.75 2.70 6.41
N PHE A 249 18.18 3.36 5.39
CA PHE A 249 18.94 4.13 4.39
C PHE A 249 19.03 5.62 4.70
N ILE A 250 18.72 6.06 5.92
CA ILE A 250 18.71 7.49 6.26
C ILE A 250 20.06 8.18 5.99
N LYS A 251 21.18 7.48 6.20
CA LYS A 251 22.54 8.00 5.97
C LYS A 251 23.05 7.83 4.54
N GLU A 252 22.36 7.04 3.73
CA GLU A 252 22.82 6.64 2.40
C GLU A 252 22.31 7.63 1.34
N GLU A 253 23.04 8.72 1.09
CA GLU A 253 22.67 9.72 0.07
C GLU A 253 22.61 9.14 -1.36
N SER A 254 23.32 8.04 -1.60
CA SER A 254 23.36 7.33 -2.89
C SER A 254 22.09 6.50 -3.17
N VAL A 255 21.22 6.31 -2.17
CA VAL A 255 20.01 5.48 -2.25
C VAL A 255 18.77 6.32 -2.00
N VAL A 256 18.08 6.72 -3.05
CA VAL A 256 16.85 7.52 -2.99
C VAL A 256 15.70 6.82 -3.71
N TRP A 257 15.99 6.21 -4.85
CA TRP A 257 15.01 5.54 -5.70
C TRP A 257 15.39 4.08 -5.92
N GLU A 258 14.39 3.21 -5.99
CA GLU A 258 14.51 1.80 -6.37
C GLU A 258 13.71 1.55 -7.66
N SER A 259 14.28 0.88 -8.64
CA SER A 259 13.53 0.57 -9.88
C SER A 259 12.44 -0.47 -9.65
N LEU A 260 11.25 -0.18 -10.17
CA LEU A 260 10.14 -1.12 -10.25
C LEU A 260 10.06 -1.72 -11.66
N GLY A 261 10.87 -2.76 -11.91
CA GLY A 261 11.00 -3.40 -13.23
C GLY A 261 10.38 -4.81 -13.35
N ASP A 262 10.07 -5.45 -12.22
CA ASP A 262 9.53 -6.81 -12.14
C ASP A 262 8.52 -6.94 -10.99
N THR A 263 7.85 -8.10 -10.94
CA THR A 263 6.78 -8.37 -9.96
C THR A 263 7.27 -8.76 -8.58
N ASP A 264 8.54 -9.13 -8.44
CA ASP A 264 9.16 -9.65 -7.21
C ASP A 264 10.31 -8.79 -6.66
N GLN A 265 10.69 -7.71 -7.36
CA GLN A 265 11.86 -6.87 -7.04
C GLN A 265 13.19 -7.63 -7.04
N GLY A 266 13.26 -8.77 -7.74
CA GLY A 266 14.47 -9.60 -7.78
C GLY A 266 15.62 -8.97 -8.57
N SER A 267 15.32 -8.05 -9.49
CA SER A 267 16.29 -7.34 -10.33
C SER A 267 16.34 -5.83 -10.09
N SER A 268 15.81 -5.37 -8.95
CA SER A 268 15.75 -3.95 -8.63
C SER A 268 17.14 -3.32 -8.53
N GLN A 269 17.21 -2.03 -8.86
CA GLN A 269 18.42 -1.23 -8.84
C GLN A 269 18.15 0.04 -8.06
N PHE A 270 19.13 0.43 -7.23
CA PHE A 270 19.07 1.70 -6.52
C PHE A 270 19.68 2.83 -7.34
N PHE A 271 19.15 4.03 -7.12
CA PHE A 271 19.59 5.28 -7.71
C PHE A 271 19.57 6.39 -6.67
N ASN A 272 20.48 7.35 -6.80
CA ASN A 272 20.45 8.57 -6.00
C ASN A 272 19.38 9.55 -6.52
N GLY A 273 19.25 10.70 -5.87
CA GLY A 273 18.24 11.70 -6.23
C GLY A 273 18.41 12.32 -7.63
N LEU A 274 19.61 12.21 -8.21
CA LEU A 274 19.92 12.58 -9.60
C LEU A 274 19.81 11.41 -10.59
N PHE A 275 19.22 10.29 -10.17
CA PHE A 275 19.05 9.07 -10.96
C PHE A 275 20.35 8.40 -11.42
N ASN A 276 21.46 8.69 -10.74
CA ASN A 276 22.72 7.99 -10.95
C ASN A 276 22.78 6.74 -10.06
N ARG A 277 23.33 5.66 -10.58
CA ARG A 277 23.58 4.46 -9.78
C ARG A 277 24.64 4.73 -8.70
N PRO A 278 24.53 4.11 -7.52
CA PRO A 278 25.62 4.08 -6.55
C PRO A 278 26.93 3.62 -7.21
N ALA A 279 28.05 4.21 -6.82
CA ALA A 279 29.35 3.76 -7.28
C ALA A 279 29.61 2.32 -6.80
N LEU A 280 30.30 1.51 -7.61
CA LEU A 280 30.72 0.17 -7.19
C LEU A 280 31.63 0.27 -5.96
N PRO A 281 31.53 -0.69 -5.00
CA PRO A 281 32.10 -0.53 -3.68
C PRO A 281 33.61 -0.35 -3.72
N ARG A 282 34.10 0.67 -3.00
CA ARG A 282 35.52 0.78 -2.64
C ARG A 282 35.72 0.05 -1.33
N GLU A 283 36.74 -0.82 -1.26
CA GLU A 283 36.96 -1.86 -0.22
C GLU A 283 36.90 -1.43 1.27
N HIS A 284 36.75 -0.14 1.60
CA HIS A 284 36.78 0.35 2.97
C HIS A 284 35.70 1.38 3.36
N GLU A 285 34.90 1.93 2.44
CA GLU A 285 33.87 2.96 2.76
C GLU A 285 32.43 2.41 2.79
N ASP A 286 32.13 1.27 2.14
CA ASP A 286 30.75 0.83 1.88
C ASP A 286 30.25 -0.37 2.71
N ILE A 287 30.95 -0.74 3.80
CA ILE A 287 30.44 -1.79 4.72
C ILE A 287 29.06 -1.42 5.27
N ASP A 288 28.83 -0.11 5.49
CA ASP A 288 27.57 0.41 6.01
C ASP A 288 26.43 0.32 4.98
N LEU A 289 26.71 0.54 3.69
CA LEU A 289 25.71 0.39 2.62
C LEU A 289 25.34 -1.08 2.39
N ASP A 290 26.33 -1.97 2.31
CA ASP A 290 26.09 -3.42 2.19
C ASP A 290 25.30 -3.93 3.41
N HIS A 291 25.61 -3.40 4.60
CA HIS A 291 24.86 -3.69 5.81
C HIS A 291 23.43 -3.16 5.75
N ALA A 292 23.21 -1.93 5.27
CA ALA A 292 21.87 -1.34 5.12
C ALA A 292 21.02 -2.12 4.11
N ILE A 293 21.59 -2.51 2.96
CA ILE A 293 20.93 -3.36 1.97
C ILE A 293 20.60 -4.72 2.59
N ALA A 294 21.54 -5.37 3.28
CA ALA A 294 21.29 -6.65 3.93
C ALA A 294 20.18 -6.56 5.00
N MET A 295 20.16 -5.48 5.79
CA MET A 295 19.13 -5.21 6.79
C MET A 295 17.76 -4.99 6.14
N SER A 296 17.71 -4.25 5.03
CA SER A 296 16.47 -4.00 4.30
C SER A 296 15.93 -5.27 3.62
N LEU A 297 16.80 -6.09 3.02
CA LEU A 297 16.42 -7.41 2.51
C LEU A 297 15.86 -8.31 3.61
N GLN A 298 16.53 -8.38 4.77
CA GLN A 298 16.04 -9.13 5.91
C GLN A 298 14.69 -8.59 6.42
N HIS A 299 14.48 -7.28 6.35
CA HIS A 299 13.23 -6.63 6.71
C HIS A 299 12.10 -7.01 5.74
N GLN A 300 12.35 -6.93 4.43
CA GLN A 300 11.40 -7.37 3.39
C GLN A 300 11.03 -8.85 3.54
N GLU A 301 11.99 -9.74 3.79
CA GLU A 301 11.72 -11.16 4.04
C GLU A 301 10.82 -11.38 5.26
N ARG A 302 11.07 -10.65 6.36
CA ARG A 302 10.22 -10.71 7.56
C ARG A 302 8.80 -10.24 7.26
N GLN A 303 8.64 -9.16 6.50
CA GLN A 303 7.32 -8.68 6.10
C GLN A 303 6.56 -9.70 5.25
N GLN A 304 7.22 -10.29 4.25
CA GLN A 304 6.62 -11.34 3.41
C GLN A 304 6.19 -12.54 4.25
N GLN A 305 7.01 -12.98 5.20
CA GLN A 305 6.65 -14.08 6.11
C GLN A 305 5.46 -13.74 7.01
N GLN A 306 5.44 -12.53 7.58
CA GLN A 306 4.31 -12.07 8.39
C GLN A 306 3.02 -11.96 7.57
N GLN A 307 3.11 -11.51 6.32
CA GLN A 307 1.96 -11.42 5.41
C GLN A 307 1.44 -12.80 5.04
N GLN A 308 2.31 -13.77 4.74
CA GLN A 308 1.89 -15.16 4.52
C GLN A 308 1.19 -15.72 5.76
N GLN A 309 1.72 -15.45 6.95
CA GLN A 309 1.07 -15.84 8.21
C GLN A 309 -0.25 -15.12 8.42
N GLN A 310 -0.35 -13.82 8.15
CA GLN A 310 -1.60 -13.06 8.28
C GLN A 310 -2.64 -13.50 7.25
N GLN A 311 -2.26 -13.78 6.00
CA GLN A 311 -3.16 -14.32 4.99
C GLN A 311 -3.69 -15.68 5.43
N GLN A 312 -2.82 -16.57 5.93
CA GLN A 312 -3.24 -17.86 6.48
C GLN A 312 -4.15 -17.68 7.71
N GLN A 313 -3.85 -16.73 8.59
CA GLN A 313 -4.66 -16.45 9.77
C GLN A 313 -5.99 -15.78 9.44
N ARG A 314 -6.06 -14.86 8.48
CA ARG A 314 -7.31 -14.27 7.99
C ARG A 314 -8.16 -15.32 7.31
N GLN A 315 -7.57 -16.13 6.43
CA GLN A 315 -8.26 -17.29 5.85
C GLN A 315 -8.83 -18.20 6.94
N GLN A 316 -8.07 -18.49 8.01
CA GLN A 316 -8.55 -19.31 9.14
C GLN A 316 -9.60 -18.61 10.01
N GLN A 317 -9.42 -17.33 10.37
CA GLN A 317 -10.35 -16.57 11.21
C GLN A 317 -11.66 -16.26 10.49
N GLU A 318 -11.62 -15.94 9.20
CA GLU A 318 -12.83 -15.80 8.39
C GLU A 318 -13.53 -17.15 8.23
N THR A 319 -12.80 -18.25 8.07
CA THR A 319 -13.38 -19.61 8.10
C THR A 319 -14.07 -19.90 9.45
N ILE A 320 -13.51 -19.47 10.58
CA ILE A 320 -14.10 -19.66 11.92
C ILE A 320 -15.33 -18.75 12.11
N THR A 321 -15.24 -17.48 11.76
CA THR A 321 -16.31 -16.48 11.96
C THR A 321 -17.52 -16.78 11.06
N VAL A 322 -17.28 -17.33 9.86
CA VAL A 322 -18.33 -17.81 8.95
C VAL A 322 -18.97 -19.09 9.48
N ASN A 323 -18.19 -20.06 10.01
CA ASN A 323 -18.73 -21.27 10.63
C ASN A 323 -19.65 -20.97 11.83
N ASP A 324 -19.27 -20.01 12.68
CA ASP A 324 -20.10 -19.56 13.81
C ASP A 324 -21.41 -18.89 13.35
N ASN A 325 -21.37 -18.13 12.26
CA ASN A 325 -22.56 -17.52 11.66
C ASN A 325 -23.49 -18.55 10.99
N VAL A 326 -22.93 -19.61 10.39
CA VAL A 326 -23.68 -20.74 9.82
C VAL A 326 -24.32 -21.59 10.90
N GLU A 327 -23.61 -21.87 12.01
CA GLU A 327 -24.18 -22.53 13.18
C GLU A 327 -25.32 -21.72 13.80
N ASN A 328 -25.16 -20.40 13.94
CA ASN A 328 -26.21 -19.53 14.47
C ASN A 328 -27.43 -19.43 13.55
N LYS A 329 -27.23 -19.44 12.22
CA LYS A 329 -28.34 -19.55 11.24
C LYS A 329 -29.04 -20.92 11.29
N ARG A 330 -28.30 -22.02 11.50
CA ARG A 330 -28.88 -23.35 11.71
C ARG A 330 -29.70 -23.41 12.99
N LYS A 331 -29.18 -22.92 14.13
CA LYS A 331 -29.91 -22.85 15.41
C LYS A 331 -31.20 -22.01 15.32
N ARG A 332 -31.18 -20.89 14.58
CA ARG A 332 -32.38 -20.06 14.32
C ARG A 332 -33.41 -20.74 13.41
N LYS A 333 -32.99 -21.51 12.41
CA LYS A 333 -33.91 -22.32 11.58
C LYS A 333 -34.51 -23.50 12.35
N SER A 334 -33.77 -24.10 13.28
CA SER A 334 -34.27 -25.17 14.16
C SER A 334 -35.30 -24.70 15.19
N GLN A 335 -35.26 -23.43 15.60
CA GLN A 335 -36.24 -22.84 16.51
C GLN A 335 -37.53 -22.35 15.82
N CYS A 336 -37.57 -22.29 14.49
CA CYS A 336 -38.75 -21.84 13.73
C CYS A 336 -39.62 -23.00 13.20
N VAL A 337 -39.29 -24.25 13.57
CA VAL A 337 -40.08 -25.46 13.25
C VAL A 337 -40.46 -26.13 14.56
N ILE A 338 -41.36 -25.50 15.32
CA ILE A 338 -42.37 -26.07 16.23
C ILE A 338 -43.14 -24.86 16.77
N SER A 339 -44.32 -24.64 16.19
CA SER A 339 -45.55 -23.97 16.71
C SER A 339 -46.29 -23.33 15.54
#